data_AF-A0A2G2KZA0-F1
#
_entry.id   AF-A0A2G2KZA0-F1
#
_cell.length_a   1.000
_cell.length_b   1.000
_cell.length_c   1.000
_cell.angle_alpha   90.00
_cell.angle_beta   90.00
_cell.angle_gamma   90.00
#
_symmetry.space_group_name_H-M   'P 1'
#
loop_
_entity.id
_entity.type
_entity.pdbx_description
1 polymer ?
#
loop_
_entity_poly.entity_id
_entity_poly.type
_entity_poly.pdbx_seq_one_letter_code
_entity_poly.pdbx_strand_id
1 'polypeptide(L)'
;MMLTPELKKLIDHKAKQECGYTNLLHSSVYIRQLNAHINGICKLASHEIEAKVDFLAGCLTITLDHPIQNLEFLRSRLCEGEKFSNIDDLSYIKRTSDNFPKAGRLNKIGQALFYAALAVKQDDTALRVVLSETGAKELDRFNVLRSHQVTESDLNLRMIGVWEQVRRDEKPYYLNKDTFDYYKMARERMVQKFEPELLLAYELTDRFFADILSRKGNEALYQVTSSLISVFIESDTDGILYSSVQAKGEPVVALTPQAVDDKLDHQFACDVVIEKCFGYEFFQFKTLGKTSNIGRQSGKLGWSGVGV
;
A
#
# COMPACT_ATOMS: atom_id res chain seq x y z
N MET A 1 26.26 2.10 -5.13
CA MET A 1 25.29 1.32 -5.94
C MET A 1 25.21 1.92 -7.34
N MET A 2 24.80 1.17 -8.37
CA MET A 2 24.58 1.70 -9.73
C MET A 2 23.16 1.37 -10.19
N LEU A 3 22.54 2.26 -10.97
CA LEU A 3 21.27 1.97 -11.64
C LEU A 3 21.41 0.77 -12.58
N THR A 4 20.44 -0.13 -12.56
CA THR A 4 20.42 -1.29 -13.46
C THR A 4 20.38 -0.84 -14.92
N PRO A 5 21.00 -1.60 -15.85
CA PRO A 5 20.93 -1.31 -17.28
C PRO A 5 19.49 -1.21 -17.80
N GLU A 6 18.59 -2.03 -17.26
CA GLU A 6 17.17 -2.11 -17.62
C GLU A 6 16.46 -0.79 -17.29
N LEU A 7 16.62 -0.29 -16.06
CA LEU A 7 16.05 0.99 -15.63
C LEU A 7 16.64 2.17 -16.40
N LYS A 8 17.95 2.16 -16.65
CA LYS A 8 18.60 3.19 -17.50
C LYS A 8 18.00 3.24 -18.89
N LYS A 9 17.79 2.08 -19.52
CA LYS A 9 17.16 1.95 -20.84
C LYS A 9 15.71 2.41 -20.82
N LEU A 10 14.96 2.07 -19.77
CA LEU A 10 13.56 2.51 -19.61
C LEU A 10 13.46 4.04 -19.54
N ILE A 11 14.27 4.68 -18.67
CA ILE A 11 14.30 6.15 -18.55
C ILE A 11 14.71 6.77 -19.89
N ASP A 12 15.77 6.29 -20.53
CA ASP A 12 16.23 6.84 -21.81
C ASP A 12 15.21 6.63 -22.95
N HIS A 13 14.48 5.52 -22.93
CA HIS A 13 13.43 5.24 -23.91
C HIS A 13 12.26 6.20 -23.73
N LYS A 14 11.75 6.35 -22.50
CA LYS A 14 10.67 7.29 -22.18
C LYS A 14 11.05 8.73 -22.55
N ALA A 15 12.28 9.15 -22.21
CA ALA A 15 12.82 10.46 -22.58
C ALA A 15 12.78 10.75 -24.10
N LYS A 16 12.98 9.72 -24.93
CA LYS A 16 13.04 9.86 -26.40
C LYS A 16 11.67 9.78 -27.07
N GLN A 17 10.77 8.96 -26.52
CA GLN A 17 9.48 8.64 -27.15
C GLN A 17 8.35 9.54 -26.67
N GLU A 18 8.44 10.04 -25.43
CA GLU A 18 7.35 10.78 -24.80
C GLU A 18 7.45 12.28 -25.07
N CYS A 19 6.34 12.87 -25.54
CA CYS A 19 6.24 14.32 -25.73
C CYS A 19 5.89 15.01 -24.40
N GLY A 20 6.81 15.77 -23.83
CA GLY A 20 6.63 16.46 -22.55
C GLY A 20 5.39 17.36 -22.48
N TYR A 21 5.17 18.21 -23.49
CA TYR A 21 4.02 19.11 -23.53
C TYR A 21 2.68 18.35 -23.54
N THR A 22 2.56 17.34 -24.42
CA THR A 22 1.35 16.52 -24.51
C THR A 22 1.09 15.76 -23.20
N ASN A 23 2.12 15.17 -22.61
CA ASN A 23 1.99 14.43 -21.36
C ASN A 23 1.62 15.33 -20.18
N LEU A 24 2.17 16.55 -20.11
CA LEU A 24 1.78 17.53 -19.10
C LEU A 24 0.33 17.99 -19.27
N LEU A 25 -0.10 18.26 -20.52
CA LEU A 25 -1.47 18.64 -20.81
C LEU A 25 -2.45 17.50 -20.45
N HIS A 26 -2.17 16.28 -20.90
CA HIS A 26 -3.03 15.12 -20.64
C HIS A 26 -3.10 14.80 -19.15
N SER A 27 -1.96 14.75 -18.45
CA SER A 27 -1.96 14.50 -17.01
C SER A 27 -2.78 15.54 -16.26
N SER A 28 -2.58 16.83 -16.54
CA SER A 28 -3.37 17.92 -15.94
C SER A 28 -4.88 17.78 -16.20
N VAL A 29 -5.27 17.51 -17.45
CA VAL A 29 -6.69 17.36 -17.82
C VAL A 29 -7.32 16.14 -17.17
N TYR A 30 -6.64 14.98 -17.19
CA TYR A 30 -7.15 13.74 -16.63
C TYR A 30 -7.25 13.81 -15.10
N ILE A 31 -6.23 14.35 -14.43
CA ILE A 31 -6.24 14.58 -12.98
C ILE A 31 -7.39 15.51 -12.59
N ARG A 32 -7.63 16.59 -13.35
CA ARG A 32 -8.75 17.49 -13.10
C ARG A 32 -10.10 16.78 -13.25
N GLN A 33 -10.27 15.97 -14.30
CA GLN A 33 -11.51 15.22 -14.54
C GLN A 33 -11.75 14.16 -13.46
N LEU A 34 -10.71 13.42 -13.07
CA LEU A 34 -10.79 12.44 -11.98
C LEU A 34 -11.12 13.12 -10.65
N ASN A 35 -10.51 14.26 -10.35
CA ASN A 35 -10.85 15.05 -9.15
C ASN A 35 -12.30 15.58 -9.19
N ALA A 36 -12.76 16.06 -10.35
CA ALA A 36 -14.14 16.49 -10.51
C ALA A 36 -15.12 15.33 -10.24
N HIS A 37 -14.77 14.12 -10.67
CA HIS A 37 -15.54 12.92 -10.36
C HIS A 37 -15.53 12.58 -8.87
N ILE A 38 -14.35 12.53 -8.24
CA ILE A 38 -14.18 12.24 -6.80
C ILE A 38 -14.96 13.24 -5.93
N ASN A 39 -15.00 14.51 -6.35
CA ASN A 39 -15.68 15.58 -5.64
C ASN A 39 -17.18 15.70 -5.98
N GLY A 40 -17.72 14.82 -6.82
CA GLY A 40 -19.14 14.82 -7.21
C GLY A 40 -19.55 15.96 -8.16
N ILE A 41 -18.60 16.65 -8.78
CA ILE A 41 -18.84 17.73 -9.76
C ILE A 41 -19.30 17.13 -11.10
N CYS A 42 -18.76 15.97 -11.48
CA CYS A 42 -19.19 15.21 -12.64
C CYS A 42 -19.23 13.71 -12.35
N LYS A 43 -19.83 12.93 -13.25
CA LYS A 43 -19.82 11.47 -13.19
C LYS A 43 -19.12 10.93 -14.42
N LEU A 44 -18.00 10.25 -14.22
CA LEU A 44 -17.31 9.50 -15.26
C LEU A 44 -17.83 8.07 -15.29
N ALA A 45 -17.91 7.47 -16.49
CA ALA A 45 -18.14 6.04 -16.62
C ALA A 45 -16.88 5.24 -16.25
N SER A 46 -17.03 3.97 -15.86
CA SER A 46 -15.91 3.13 -15.42
C SER A 46 -14.78 3.04 -16.46
N HIS A 47 -15.12 2.85 -17.74
CA HIS A 47 -14.12 2.81 -18.82
C HIS A 47 -13.37 4.14 -19.00
N GLU A 48 -14.00 5.27 -18.70
CA GLU A 48 -13.36 6.59 -18.77
C GLU A 48 -12.39 6.82 -17.61
N ILE A 49 -12.69 6.26 -16.43
CA ILE A 49 -11.81 6.26 -15.27
C ILE A 49 -10.61 5.36 -15.57
N GLU A 50 -10.87 4.12 -16.01
CA GLU A 50 -9.84 3.14 -16.33
C GLU A 50 -8.87 3.67 -17.38
N ALA A 51 -9.35 4.22 -18.50
CA ALA A 51 -8.48 4.78 -19.54
C ALA A 51 -7.60 5.95 -19.05
N LYS A 52 -8.12 6.80 -18.14
CA LYS A 52 -7.36 7.92 -17.57
C LYS A 52 -6.32 7.44 -16.57
N VAL A 53 -6.70 6.51 -15.70
CA VAL A 53 -5.79 5.89 -14.74
C VAL A 53 -4.71 5.10 -15.46
N ASP A 54 -5.05 4.34 -16.48
CA ASP A 54 -4.12 3.59 -17.34
C ASP A 54 -3.10 4.52 -18.01
N PHE A 55 -3.54 5.63 -18.61
CA PHE A 55 -2.60 6.62 -19.16
C PHE A 55 -1.65 7.18 -18.09
N LEU A 56 -2.19 7.62 -16.95
CA LEU A 56 -1.38 8.20 -15.87
C LEU A 56 -0.38 7.17 -15.31
N ALA A 57 -0.86 5.98 -14.96
CA ALA A 57 -0.07 4.93 -14.33
C ALA A 57 0.89 4.25 -15.32
N GLY A 58 0.43 3.87 -16.51
CA GLY A 58 1.21 3.18 -17.52
C GLY A 58 2.20 4.08 -18.25
N CYS A 59 1.82 5.33 -18.55
CA CYS A 59 2.71 6.25 -19.27
C CYS A 59 3.55 7.12 -18.34
N LEU A 60 3.04 7.57 -17.20
CA LEU A 60 3.67 8.63 -16.38
C LEU A 60 4.15 8.15 -15.00
N THR A 61 4.47 6.87 -14.88
CA THR A 61 5.19 6.33 -13.72
C THR A 61 6.40 5.52 -14.14
N ILE A 62 7.33 5.36 -13.21
CA ILE A 62 8.47 4.45 -13.34
C ILE A 62 8.44 3.54 -12.12
N THR A 63 8.27 2.25 -12.36
CA THR A 63 8.49 1.22 -11.34
C THR A 63 9.98 1.07 -11.14
N LEU A 64 10.42 1.05 -9.88
CA LEU A 64 11.77 0.61 -9.58
C LEU A 64 11.70 -0.85 -9.17
N ASP A 65 12.31 -1.71 -9.97
CA ASP A 65 12.44 -3.15 -9.69
C ASP A 65 13.54 -3.41 -8.65
N HIS A 66 13.55 -2.63 -7.57
CA HIS A 66 14.46 -2.81 -6.46
C HIS A 66 13.68 -3.41 -5.29
N PRO A 67 13.87 -4.70 -5.00
CA PRO A 67 13.11 -5.38 -3.98
C PRO A 67 13.44 -4.83 -2.60
N ILE A 68 12.45 -4.83 -1.73
CA ILE A 68 12.63 -4.49 -0.33
C ILE A 68 12.70 -5.81 0.45
N GLN A 69 13.68 -5.92 1.34
CA GLN A 69 13.96 -7.13 2.11
C GLN A 69 13.76 -6.90 3.62
N ASN A 70 13.57 -7.99 4.35
CA ASN A 70 13.43 -8.03 5.81
C ASN A 70 12.29 -7.14 6.33
N LEU A 71 11.15 -7.17 5.65
CA LEU A 71 9.97 -6.44 6.07
C LEU A 71 9.12 -7.24 7.05
N GLU A 72 8.59 -6.53 8.03
CA GLU A 72 7.55 -7.02 8.93
C GLU A 72 6.24 -6.28 8.70
N PHE A 73 5.14 -7.03 8.81
CA PHE A 73 3.79 -6.55 8.53
C PHE A 73 2.86 -6.81 9.69
N LEU A 74 2.07 -5.80 10.06
CA LEU A 74 0.94 -5.94 10.96
C LEU A 74 -0.35 -5.76 10.19
N ARG A 75 -1.35 -6.59 10.49
CA ARG A 75 -2.71 -6.45 9.99
C ARG A 75 -3.68 -6.68 11.14
N SER A 76 -4.64 -5.79 11.33
CA SER A 76 -5.71 -5.94 12.31
C SER A 76 -7.02 -6.33 11.63
N ARG A 77 -7.82 -7.15 12.33
CA ARG A 77 -9.26 -7.31 12.05
C ARG A 77 -10.06 -7.21 13.34
N LEU A 78 -11.18 -6.49 13.26
CA LEU A 78 -12.15 -6.39 14.33
C LEU A 78 -12.72 -7.78 14.63
N CYS A 79 -12.86 -8.08 15.92
CA CYS A 79 -13.48 -9.31 16.43
C CYS A 79 -14.83 -8.95 17.05
N GLU A 80 -15.93 -9.33 16.40
CA GLU A 80 -17.30 -9.09 16.88
C GLU A 80 -17.75 -10.12 17.95
N GLY A 81 -16.79 -10.76 18.64
CA GLY A 81 -17.05 -11.78 19.64
C GLY A 81 -15.82 -12.60 19.99
N GLU A 82 -15.79 -13.85 19.53
CA GLU A 82 -14.68 -14.77 19.74
C GLU A 82 -13.45 -14.42 18.87
N LYS A 83 -12.28 -14.91 19.31
CA LYS A 83 -11.04 -14.78 18.54
C LYS A 83 -11.17 -15.60 17.25
N PHE A 84 -10.55 -15.14 16.19
CA PHE A 84 -10.45 -15.93 14.96
C PHE A 84 -9.73 -17.24 15.25
N SER A 85 -10.21 -18.33 14.64
CA SER A 85 -9.66 -19.67 14.83
C SER A 85 -8.75 -20.09 13.69
N ASN A 86 -8.74 -19.35 12.58
CA ASN A 86 -7.95 -19.65 11.39
C ASN A 86 -7.22 -18.40 10.86
N ILE A 87 -6.01 -18.59 10.33
CA ILE A 87 -5.20 -17.55 9.70
C ILE A 87 -5.86 -16.97 8.45
N ASP A 88 -6.63 -17.75 7.70
CA ASP A 88 -7.33 -17.29 6.50
C ASP A 88 -8.37 -16.21 6.82
N ASP A 89 -8.85 -16.17 8.07
CA ASP A 89 -9.72 -15.09 8.53
C ASP A 89 -8.93 -13.82 8.83
N LEU A 90 -7.62 -13.90 9.11
CA LEU A 90 -6.78 -12.77 9.48
C LEU A 90 -5.91 -12.24 8.32
N SER A 91 -5.43 -13.10 7.43
CA SER A 91 -4.52 -12.74 6.34
C SER A 91 -5.28 -12.01 5.23
N TYR A 92 -5.99 -12.73 4.37
CA TYR A 92 -6.88 -12.17 3.36
C TYR A 92 -8.03 -13.14 3.15
N ILE A 93 -9.19 -12.63 2.74
CA ILE A 93 -10.41 -13.45 2.64
C ILE A 93 -10.27 -14.40 1.44
N LYS A 94 -9.82 -15.64 1.68
CA LYS A 94 -9.54 -16.65 0.65
C LYS A 94 -10.78 -17.21 -0.04
N ARG A 95 -11.94 -17.19 0.62
CA ARG A 95 -13.18 -17.81 0.13
C ARG A 95 -14.29 -16.78 -0.01
N THR A 96 -15.00 -16.86 -1.12
CA THR A 96 -16.25 -16.12 -1.31
C THR A 96 -17.23 -16.53 -0.23
N SER A 97 -17.62 -15.55 0.58
CA SER A 97 -18.55 -15.67 1.71
C SER A 97 -19.38 -14.38 1.78
N ASP A 98 -20.35 -14.28 2.67
CA ASP A 98 -21.12 -13.04 2.86
C ASP A 98 -20.25 -11.84 3.26
N ASN A 99 -19.02 -12.13 3.76
CA ASN A 99 -18.01 -11.15 4.12
C ASN A 99 -16.98 -10.88 3.00
N PHE A 100 -17.25 -11.32 1.77
CA PHE A 100 -16.30 -11.13 0.67
C PHE A 100 -16.04 -9.64 0.39
N PRO A 101 -14.81 -9.24 0.01
CA PRO A 101 -14.44 -7.83 -0.07
C PRO A 101 -15.34 -7.02 -1.01
N LYS A 102 -15.96 -5.97 -0.46
CA LYS A 102 -16.54 -4.87 -1.25
C LYS A 102 -15.42 -4.05 -1.89
N ALA A 103 -15.77 -3.19 -2.85
CA ALA A 103 -14.82 -2.23 -3.40
C ALA A 103 -14.21 -1.41 -2.27
N GLY A 104 -12.88 -1.42 -2.19
CA GLY A 104 -12.11 -0.66 -1.23
C GLY A 104 -11.15 0.28 -1.96
N ARG A 105 -10.12 0.73 -1.24
CA ARG A 105 -9.18 1.71 -1.77
C ARG A 105 -8.41 1.16 -2.96
N LEU A 106 -7.91 -0.06 -2.89
CA LEU A 106 -7.15 -0.67 -3.99
C LEU A 106 -7.84 -1.91 -4.55
N ASN A 107 -8.64 -2.63 -3.77
CA ASN A 107 -9.34 -3.80 -4.26
C ASN A 107 -10.66 -3.46 -4.97
N LYS A 108 -10.91 -4.11 -6.11
CA LYS A 108 -12.23 -4.15 -6.75
C LYS A 108 -13.19 -5.06 -5.97
N ILE A 109 -14.48 -5.00 -6.31
CA ILE A 109 -15.48 -5.92 -5.76
C ILE A 109 -15.03 -7.35 -6.03
N GLY A 110 -14.97 -8.16 -4.98
CA GLY A 110 -14.58 -9.56 -5.06
C GLY A 110 -13.08 -9.81 -5.27
N GLN A 111 -12.25 -8.77 -5.21
CA GLN A 111 -10.80 -8.92 -5.21
C GLN A 111 -10.29 -8.92 -3.76
N ALA A 112 -9.63 -9.98 -3.35
CA ALA A 112 -8.97 -10.05 -2.05
C ALA A 112 -7.59 -9.43 -2.12
N LEU A 113 -7.26 -8.59 -1.13
CA LEU A 113 -5.93 -8.05 -0.91
C LEU A 113 -5.57 -8.10 0.57
N PHE A 114 -4.28 -8.24 0.83
CA PHE A 114 -3.71 -8.12 2.16
C PHE A 114 -3.27 -6.67 2.40
N TYR A 115 -4.08 -5.94 3.15
CA TYR A 115 -3.76 -4.64 3.71
C TYR A 115 -3.04 -4.79 5.05
N ALA A 116 -1.91 -4.10 5.22
CA ALA A 116 -1.10 -4.11 6.43
C ALA A 116 -0.29 -2.80 6.59
N ALA A 117 0.22 -2.55 7.80
CA ALA A 117 1.25 -1.54 8.06
C ALA A 117 2.63 -2.20 8.17
N LEU A 118 3.69 -1.47 7.79
CA LEU A 118 5.06 -1.95 7.99
C LEU A 118 5.52 -1.70 9.44
N ALA A 119 6.03 -2.73 10.10
CA ALA A 119 6.63 -2.66 11.43
C ALA A 119 8.16 -2.55 11.34
N VAL A 120 8.63 -1.32 11.07
CA VAL A 120 10.08 -1.05 11.02
C VAL A 120 10.64 -0.56 12.36
N LYS A 121 9.80 0.06 13.20
CA LYS A 121 10.18 0.51 14.53
C LYS A 121 9.93 -0.61 15.55
N GLN A 122 10.74 -0.65 16.60
CA GLN A 122 10.53 -1.54 17.75
C GLN A 122 9.41 -1.05 18.70
N ASP A 123 8.68 -0.01 18.32
CA ASP A 123 7.57 0.56 19.09
C ASP A 123 6.21 0.12 18.54
N ASP A 124 5.14 0.63 19.15
CA ASP A 124 3.77 0.32 18.77
C ASP A 124 3.25 1.12 17.56
N THR A 125 4.11 1.82 16.81
CA THR A 125 3.67 2.67 15.68
C THR A 125 2.83 1.89 14.68
N ALA A 126 3.33 0.75 14.19
CA ALA A 126 2.60 -0.07 13.21
C ALA A 126 1.28 -0.60 13.77
N LEU A 127 1.21 -0.91 15.07
CA LEU A 127 -0.03 -1.32 15.72
C LEU A 127 -1.04 -0.16 15.73
N ARG A 128 -0.63 1.04 16.10
CA ARG A 128 -1.49 2.23 16.06
C ARG A 128 -1.98 2.55 14.66
N VAL A 129 -1.13 2.37 13.64
CA VAL A 129 -1.50 2.55 12.23
C VAL A 129 -2.62 1.59 11.84
N VAL A 130 -2.46 0.28 12.07
CA VAL A 130 -3.50 -0.69 11.68
C VAL A 130 -4.80 -0.52 12.45
N LEU A 131 -4.73 -0.17 13.73
CA LEU A 131 -5.92 0.13 14.54
C LEU A 131 -6.65 1.36 13.99
N SER A 132 -5.91 2.42 13.64
CA SER A 132 -6.47 3.63 13.04
C SER A 132 -7.11 3.34 11.69
N GLU A 133 -6.43 2.62 10.79
CA GLU A 133 -6.96 2.24 9.47
C GLU A 133 -8.23 1.39 9.57
N THR A 134 -8.37 0.57 10.62
CA THR A 134 -9.62 -0.17 10.89
C THR A 134 -10.73 0.68 11.52
N GLY A 135 -10.47 1.94 11.87
CA GLY A 135 -11.44 2.82 12.54
C GLY A 135 -11.74 2.42 13.97
N ALA A 136 -10.73 1.90 14.69
CA ALA A 136 -10.85 1.39 16.05
C ALA A 136 -11.44 2.41 17.03
N LYS A 137 -12.37 1.93 17.87
CA LYS A 137 -13.04 2.69 18.92
C LYS A 137 -12.70 2.11 20.29
N GLU A 138 -13.06 2.86 21.32
CA GLU A 138 -12.97 2.38 22.70
C GLU A 138 -13.78 1.08 22.87
N LEU A 139 -13.22 0.13 23.62
CA LEU A 139 -13.75 -1.22 23.87
C LEU A 139 -13.77 -2.17 22.67
N ASP A 140 -13.37 -1.72 21.47
CA ASP A 140 -13.21 -2.63 20.34
C ASP A 140 -12.12 -3.66 20.64
N ARG A 141 -12.33 -4.87 20.11
CA ARG A 141 -11.40 -5.98 20.22
C ARG A 141 -10.90 -6.36 18.84
N PHE A 142 -9.59 -6.52 18.71
CA PHE A 142 -8.92 -6.84 17.45
C PHE A 142 -8.08 -8.09 17.59
N ASN A 143 -7.99 -8.85 16.49
CA ASN A 143 -6.90 -9.79 16.32
C ASN A 143 -5.90 -9.18 15.34
N VAL A 144 -4.65 -9.09 15.78
CA VAL A 144 -3.56 -8.47 15.05
C VAL A 144 -2.58 -9.54 14.62
N LEU A 145 -2.51 -9.79 13.32
CA LEU A 145 -1.59 -10.72 12.70
C LEU A 145 -0.25 -10.04 12.46
N ARG A 146 0.84 -10.67 12.92
CA ARG A 146 2.22 -10.29 12.59
C ARG A 146 2.79 -11.28 11.58
N SER A 147 3.33 -10.76 10.49
CA SER A 147 3.97 -11.53 9.43
C SER A 147 5.37 -10.99 9.18
N HIS A 148 6.29 -11.88 8.81
CA HIS A 148 7.63 -11.52 8.39
C HIS A 148 7.82 -11.99 6.94
N GLN A 149 8.56 -11.24 6.14
CA GLN A 149 8.96 -11.66 4.80
C GLN A 149 9.81 -12.95 4.86
N VAL A 150 9.54 -13.92 4.01
CA VAL A 150 10.34 -15.16 3.95
C VAL A 150 11.79 -14.80 3.60
N THR A 151 12.75 -15.42 4.29
CA THR A 151 14.19 -15.20 4.05
C THR A 151 14.52 -15.46 2.58
N GLU A 152 15.34 -14.61 1.97
CA GLU A 152 15.75 -14.67 0.55
C GLU A 152 14.60 -14.53 -0.46
N SER A 153 13.38 -14.20 -0.03
CA SER A 153 12.32 -13.77 -0.94
C SER A 153 12.40 -12.28 -1.20
N ASP A 154 12.27 -11.87 -2.45
CA ASP A 154 12.23 -10.47 -2.86
C ASP A 154 10.78 -10.00 -2.97
N LEU A 155 10.45 -8.89 -2.30
CA LEU A 155 9.14 -8.25 -2.36
C LEU A 155 9.21 -7.01 -3.26
N ASN A 156 8.59 -7.10 -4.42
CA ASN A 156 8.54 -6.06 -5.44
C ASN A 156 7.32 -5.15 -5.18
N LEU A 157 7.55 -4.03 -4.51
CA LEU A 157 6.49 -3.09 -4.16
C LEU A 157 6.55 -1.85 -5.04
N ARG A 158 5.42 -1.49 -5.66
CA ARG A 158 5.29 -0.18 -6.27
C ARG A 158 5.05 0.88 -5.19
N MET A 159 6.02 1.77 -5.02
CA MET A 159 5.95 2.85 -4.05
C MET A 159 5.30 4.09 -4.65
N ILE A 160 4.22 4.55 -4.04
CA ILE A 160 3.50 5.76 -4.47
C ILE A 160 3.83 6.92 -3.52
N GLY A 161 4.18 8.07 -4.09
CA GLY A 161 4.52 9.29 -3.36
C GLY A 161 6.00 9.46 -3.04
N VAL A 162 6.81 8.40 -3.22
CA VAL A 162 8.24 8.37 -2.84
C VAL A 162 9.07 9.47 -3.51
N TRP A 163 8.66 9.92 -4.70
CA TRP A 163 9.40 10.92 -5.47
C TRP A 163 9.43 12.29 -4.77
N GLU A 164 8.42 12.62 -3.97
CA GLU A 164 8.43 13.86 -3.18
C GLU A 164 9.48 13.80 -2.07
N GLN A 165 9.64 12.66 -1.38
CA GLN A 165 10.71 12.47 -0.40
C GLN A 165 12.09 12.52 -1.06
N VAL A 166 12.26 11.88 -2.21
CA VAL A 166 13.51 11.93 -2.99
C VAL A 166 13.85 13.37 -3.39
N ARG A 167 12.86 14.15 -3.83
CA ARG A 167 13.05 15.56 -4.22
C ARG A 167 13.51 16.44 -3.06
N ARG A 168 13.07 16.15 -1.83
CA ARG A 168 13.46 16.86 -0.61
C ARG A 168 14.74 16.34 0.04
N ASP A 169 15.28 15.25 -0.50
CA ASP A 169 16.36 14.47 0.14
C ASP A 169 16.01 13.98 1.56
N GLU A 170 14.73 13.66 1.77
CA GLU A 170 14.19 13.23 3.06
C GLU A 170 13.94 11.72 3.07
N LYS A 171 14.95 10.92 3.43
CA LYS A 171 14.81 9.46 3.45
C LYS A 171 13.67 9.01 4.37
N PRO A 172 12.64 8.29 3.87
CA PRO A 172 11.64 7.67 4.74
C PRO A 172 12.30 6.75 5.77
N TYR A 173 11.82 6.79 7.01
CA TYR A 173 12.42 5.99 8.08
C TYR A 173 12.27 4.48 7.82
N TYR A 174 11.22 4.08 7.09
CA TYR A 174 10.91 2.70 6.75
C TYR A 174 11.69 2.16 5.54
N LEU A 175 12.46 3.02 4.86
CA LEU A 175 13.34 2.60 3.77
C LEU A 175 14.79 2.50 4.26
N ASN A 176 15.48 1.45 3.83
CA ASN A 176 16.93 1.37 4.00
C ASN A 176 17.63 2.41 3.10
N LYS A 177 18.90 2.68 3.40
CA LYS A 177 19.69 3.71 2.70
C LYS A 177 19.90 3.34 1.23
N ASP A 178 20.21 2.09 0.93
CA ASP A 178 20.56 1.65 -0.42
C ASP A 178 19.37 1.79 -1.37
N THR A 179 18.19 1.35 -0.95
CA THR A 179 16.94 1.52 -1.69
C THR A 179 16.65 3.00 -1.92
N PHE A 180 16.75 3.87 -0.90
CA PHE A 180 16.50 5.30 -1.10
C PHE A 180 17.52 5.95 -2.04
N ASP A 181 18.81 5.62 -1.90
CA ASP A 181 19.86 6.10 -2.79
C ASP A 181 19.62 5.61 -4.24
N TYR A 182 19.02 4.43 -4.45
CA TYR A 182 18.56 3.97 -5.77
C TYR A 182 17.52 4.90 -6.40
N TYR A 183 16.49 5.28 -5.63
CA TYR A 183 15.46 6.21 -6.08
C TYR A 183 16.06 7.60 -6.39
N LYS A 184 17.01 8.08 -5.58
CA LYS A 184 17.75 9.32 -5.86
C LYS A 184 18.47 9.25 -7.21
N MET A 185 19.24 8.19 -7.45
CA MET A 185 19.96 8.00 -8.71
C MET A 185 19.00 7.96 -9.90
N ALA A 186 17.86 7.28 -9.76
CA ALA A 186 16.85 7.19 -10.82
C ALA A 186 16.30 8.59 -11.15
N ARG A 187 15.95 9.38 -10.12
CA ARG A 187 15.48 10.75 -10.29
C ARG A 187 16.54 11.65 -10.92
N GLU A 188 17.80 11.56 -10.49
CA GLU A 188 18.91 12.31 -11.09
C GLU A 188 19.03 12.03 -12.59
N ARG A 189 18.89 10.76 -12.99
CA ARG A 189 18.88 10.39 -14.41
C ARG A 189 17.65 10.96 -15.14
N MET A 190 16.47 10.92 -14.54
CA MET A 190 15.27 11.53 -15.13
C MET A 190 15.50 13.03 -15.36
N VAL A 191 16.04 13.76 -14.38
CA VAL A 191 16.38 15.19 -14.51
C VAL A 191 17.37 15.45 -15.65
N GLN A 192 18.34 14.54 -15.87
CA GLN A 192 19.31 14.67 -16.96
C GLN A 192 18.75 14.33 -18.35
N LYS A 193 17.68 13.55 -18.43
CA LYS A 193 17.18 12.97 -19.69
C LYS A 193 15.85 13.54 -20.14
N PHE A 194 14.97 13.89 -19.21
CA PHE A 194 13.63 14.35 -19.51
C PHE A 194 13.65 15.84 -19.81
N GLU A 195 12.83 16.24 -20.79
CA GLU A 195 12.44 17.64 -20.93
C GLU A 195 11.70 18.11 -19.66
N PRO A 196 11.80 19.40 -19.27
CA PRO A 196 11.20 19.92 -18.03
C PRO A 196 9.70 19.60 -17.89
N GLU A 197 8.93 19.72 -18.96
CA GLU A 197 7.49 19.44 -18.98
C GLU A 197 7.19 17.95 -18.75
N LEU A 198 8.04 17.06 -19.28
CA LEU A 198 7.90 15.63 -19.06
C LEU A 198 8.15 15.29 -17.60
N LEU A 199 9.24 15.81 -17.02
CA LEU A 199 9.51 15.61 -15.59
C LEU A 199 8.35 16.12 -14.72
N LEU A 200 7.80 17.29 -15.04
CA LEU A 200 6.65 17.84 -14.34
C LEU A 200 5.41 16.94 -14.45
N ALA A 201 5.17 16.32 -15.61
CA ALA A 201 4.05 15.39 -15.79
C ALA A 201 4.16 14.14 -14.88
N TYR A 202 5.37 13.59 -14.72
CA TYR A 202 5.63 12.47 -13.80
C TYR A 202 5.45 12.89 -12.34
N GLU A 203 6.01 14.04 -11.94
CA GLU A 203 5.88 14.56 -10.57
C GLU A 203 4.43 14.89 -10.22
N LEU A 204 3.67 15.46 -11.16
CA LEU A 204 2.25 15.74 -11.00
C LEU A 204 1.44 14.45 -10.81
N THR A 205 1.75 13.42 -11.60
CA THR A 205 1.07 12.13 -11.55
C THR A 205 1.32 11.41 -10.22
N ASP A 206 2.56 11.33 -9.76
CA ASP A 206 2.90 10.71 -8.47
C ASP A 206 2.22 11.43 -7.30
N ARG A 207 2.27 12.76 -7.28
CA ARG A 207 1.59 13.57 -6.25
C ARG A 207 0.09 13.36 -6.25
N PHE A 208 -0.54 13.24 -7.42
CA PHE A 208 -1.96 12.95 -7.52
C PHE A 208 -2.30 11.59 -6.93
N PHE A 209 -1.55 10.53 -7.27
CA PHE A 209 -1.78 9.20 -6.72
C PHE A 209 -1.55 9.14 -5.20
N ALA A 210 -0.49 9.77 -4.70
CA ALA A 210 -0.23 9.87 -3.27
C ALA A 210 -1.36 10.58 -2.52
N ASP A 211 -1.84 11.69 -3.08
CA ASP A 211 -2.96 12.45 -2.54
C ASP A 211 -4.24 11.63 -2.48
N ILE A 212 -4.74 11.09 -3.60
CA ILE A 212 -6.00 10.32 -3.61
C ILE A 212 -5.95 9.07 -2.72
N LEU A 213 -4.77 8.43 -2.59
CA LEU A 213 -4.61 7.29 -1.69
C LEU A 213 -4.61 7.68 -0.21
N SER A 214 -4.30 8.94 0.11
CA SER A 214 -4.31 9.47 1.48
C SER A 214 -5.65 10.12 1.89
N ARG A 215 -6.57 10.37 0.94
CA ARG A 215 -7.88 10.99 1.24
C ARG A 215 -8.82 10.04 1.98
N LYS A 216 -9.71 10.60 2.80
CA LYS A 216 -10.81 9.85 3.43
C LYS A 216 -11.67 9.16 2.37
N GLY A 217 -12.01 7.91 2.62
CA GLY A 217 -12.72 7.04 1.69
C GLY A 217 -14.13 7.51 1.34
N ASN A 218 -14.50 7.40 0.07
CA ASN A 218 -15.86 7.45 -0.43
C ASN A 218 -15.97 6.59 -1.71
N GLU A 219 -17.19 6.33 -2.18
CA GLU A 219 -17.42 5.44 -3.32
C GLU A 219 -16.75 5.94 -4.62
N ALA A 220 -16.87 7.23 -4.95
CA ALA A 220 -16.26 7.81 -6.15
C ALA A 220 -14.72 7.79 -6.09
N LEU A 221 -14.14 8.00 -4.91
CA LEU A 221 -12.71 7.83 -4.69
C LEU A 221 -12.29 6.39 -4.98
N TYR A 222 -13.02 5.41 -4.46
CA TYR A 222 -12.71 3.99 -4.64
C TYR A 222 -12.87 3.53 -6.10
N GLN A 223 -13.78 4.12 -6.87
CA GLN A 223 -13.86 3.88 -8.32
C GLN A 223 -12.55 4.25 -9.04
N VAL A 224 -11.90 5.35 -8.63
CA VAL A 224 -10.60 5.77 -9.17
C VAL A 224 -9.46 4.93 -8.60
N THR A 225 -9.35 4.82 -7.27
CA THR A 225 -8.17 4.23 -6.62
C THR A 225 -8.10 2.71 -6.82
N SER A 226 -9.23 2.00 -6.89
CA SER A 226 -9.25 0.57 -7.18
C SER A 226 -8.89 0.24 -8.64
N SER A 227 -8.88 1.23 -9.53
CA SER A 227 -8.38 1.04 -10.90
C SER A 227 -6.84 1.01 -10.95
N LEU A 228 -6.15 1.61 -9.97
CA LEU A 228 -4.68 1.64 -9.92
C LEU A 228 -4.10 0.23 -9.83
N ILE A 229 -4.74 -0.66 -9.07
CA ILE A 229 -4.19 -1.99 -8.85
C ILE A 229 -4.14 -2.80 -10.14
N SER A 230 -5.11 -2.62 -11.04
CA SER A 230 -5.16 -3.31 -12.32
C SER A 230 -4.03 -2.88 -13.25
N VAL A 231 -3.52 -1.65 -13.11
CA VAL A 231 -2.41 -1.14 -13.91
C VAL A 231 -1.06 -1.43 -13.27
N PHE A 232 -0.98 -1.42 -11.94
CA PHE A 232 0.29 -1.58 -11.23
C PHE A 232 0.68 -3.02 -10.94
N ILE A 233 -0.31 -3.91 -10.81
CA ILE A 233 -0.06 -5.35 -10.61
C ILE A 233 0.03 -6.03 -11.98
N GLU A 234 1.17 -5.82 -12.63
CA GLU A 234 1.69 -6.65 -13.72
C GLU A 234 2.31 -7.94 -13.13
N SER A 235 2.83 -8.86 -13.96
CA SER A 235 3.26 -10.20 -13.54
C SER A 235 4.30 -10.23 -12.40
N ASP A 236 5.06 -9.14 -12.22
CA ASP A 236 6.24 -9.13 -11.35
C ASP A 236 6.07 -8.23 -10.11
N THR A 237 4.92 -7.56 -9.93
CA THR A 237 4.62 -6.68 -8.78
C THR A 237 3.83 -7.42 -7.71
N ASP A 238 4.34 -7.44 -6.48
CA ASP A 238 3.70 -8.10 -5.33
C ASP A 238 2.63 -7.25 -4.65
N GLY A 239 2.73 -5.93 -4.79
CA GLY A 239 1.79 -5.00 -4.19
C GLY A 239 2.17 -3.54 -4.30
N ILE A 240 1.42 -2.70 -3.59
CA ILE A 240 1.55 -1.26 -3.60
C ILE A 240 1.85 -0.78 -2.18
N LEU A 241 2.91 0.00 -2.02
CA LEU A 241 3.29 0.69 -0.79
C LEU A 241 2.91 2.17 -0.90
N TYR A 242 2.13 2.66 0.06
CA TYR A 242 1.60 4.02 0.07
C TYR A 242 1.48 4.56 1.50
N SER A 243 1.18 5.86 1.62
CA SER A 243 1.00 6.50 2.93
C SER A 243 -0.40 6.24 3.49
N SER A 244 -0.46 5.94 4.80
CA SER A 244 -1.72 5.74 5.51
C SER A 244 -2.60 7.00 5.47
N VAL A 245 -3.91 6.75 5.44
CA VAL A 245 -4.97 7.77 5.41
C VAL A 245 -5.21 8.32 6.81
N GLN A 246 -5.16 7.42 7.79
CA GLN A 246 -5.43 7.73 9.18
C GLN A 246 -4.18 8.13 9.94
N ALA A 247 -3.00 7.63 9.53
CA ALA A 247 -1.69 7.91 10.10
C ALA A 247 -0.75 8.56 9.09
N LYS A 248 -0.77 9.90 9.05
CA LYS A 248 -0.13 10.64 7.96
C LYS A 248 1.39 10.40 7.91
N GLY A 249 1.85 9.89 6.77
CA GLY A 249 3.27 9.60 6.53
C GLY A 249 3.72 8.23 7.01
N GLU A 250 2.84 7.48 7.69
CA GLU A 250 3.11 6.11 8.09
C GLU A 250 2.86 5.13 6.92
N PRO A 251 3.71 4.11 6.74
CA PRO A 251 3.67 3.25 5.57
C PRO A 251 2.65 2.11 5.70
N VAL A 252 1.80 1.98 4.70
CA VAL A 252 0.86 0.85 4.55
C VAL A 252 1.02 0.20 3.19
N VAL A 253 0.70 -1.09 3.13
CA VAL A 253 0.84 -1.91 1.92
C VAL A 253 -0.48 -2.57 1.58
N ALA A 254 -0.71 -2.78 0.29
CA ALA A 254 -1.68 -3.72 -0.23
C ALA A 254 -0.97 -4.77 -1.08
N LEU A 255 -0.95 -6.02 -0.62
CA LEU A 255 -0.30 -7.15 -1.30
C LEU A 255 -1.31 -8.05 -1.99
N THR A 256 -0.87 -8.69 -3.07
CA THR A 256 -1.64 -9.76 -3.73
C THR A 256 -1.72 -11.00 -2.84
N PRO A 257 -2.79 -11.80 -2.97
CA PRO A 257 -2.87 -13.13 -2.38
C PRO A 257 -1.63 -14.00 -2.62
N GLN A 258 -1.12 -14.01 -3.87
CA GLN A 258 0.05 -14.78 -4.26
C GLN A 258 1.30 -14.35 -3.48
N ALA A 259 1.55 -13.04 -3.37
CA ALA A 259 2.69 -12.54 -2.62
C ALA A 259 2.59 -12.89 -1.12
N VAL A 260 1.38 -12.90 -0.57
CA VAL A 260 1.17 -13.29 0.83
C VAL A 260 1.48 -14.77 1.04
N ASP A 261 0.96 -15.64 0.18
CA ASP A 261 1.15 -17.09 0.33
C ASP A 261 2.60 -17.54 0.04
N ASP A 262 3.28 -16.89 -0.92
CA ASP A 262 4.62 -17.28 -1.35
C ASP A 262 5.74 -16.60 -0.55
N LYS A 263 5.52 -15.35 -0.11
CA LYS A 263 6.60 -14.47 0.38
C LYS A 263 6.43 -14.01 1.81
N LEU A 264 5.32 -14.33 2.49
CA LEU A 264 5.14 -14.01 3.91
C LEU A 264 5.06 -15.27 4.78
N ASP A 265 5.74 -15.23 5.92
CA ASP A 265 5.59 -16.19 7.01
C ASP A 265 4.82 -15.55 8.17
N HIS A 266 3.61 -16.05 8.42
CA HIS A 266 2.74 -15.62 9.51
C HIS A 266 3.28 -16.13 10.85
N GLN A 267 3.82 -15.23 11.67
CA GLN A 267 4.54 -15.57 12.89
C GLN A 267 3.59 -15.88 14.06
N PHE A 268 2.67 -14.95 14.33
CA PHE A 268 1.70 -15.07 15.41
C PHE A 268 0.56 -14.06 15.25
N ALA A 269 -0.55 -14.30 15.94
CA ALA A 269 -1.60 -13.31 16.14
C ALA A 269 -1.70 -12.92 17.62
N CYS A 270 -1.98 -11.65 17.88
CA CYS A 270 -2.29 -11.12 19.20
C CYS A 270 -3.77 -10.75 19.28
N ASP A 271 -4.36 -10.94 20.45
CA ASP A 271 -5.70 -10.47 20.79
C ASP A 271 -5.56 -9.19 21.60
N VAL A 272 -6.07 -8.08 21.06
CA VAL A 272 -5.86 -6.72 21.57
C VAL A 272 -7.22 -6.07 21.85
N VAL A 273 -7.39 -5.49 23.02
CA VAL A 273 -8.55 -4.65 23.34
C VAL A 273 -8.13 -3.19 23.44
N ILE A 274 -8.96 -2.30 22.90
CA ILE A 274 -8.77 -0.85 23.02
C ILE A 274 -9.38 -0.40 24.35
N GLU A 275 -8.54 0.06 25.27
CA GLU A 275 -9.01 0.60 26.55
C GLU A 275 -9.44 2.06 26.40
N LYS A 276 -8.73 2.85 25.57
CA LYS A 276 -9.08 4.24 25.27
C LYS A 276 -8.67 4.61 23.84
N CYS A 277 -9.51 5.37 23.17
CA CYS A 277 -9.22 5.99 21.86
C CYS A 277 -9.20 7.51 22.03
N PHE A 278 -8.03 8.13 21.87
CA PHE A 278 -7.85 9.58 22.04
C PHE A 278 -7.96 10.35 20.71
N GLY A 279 -8.17 9.64 19.60
CA GLY A 279 -8.03 10.19 18.25
C GLY A 279 -6.56 10.38 17.86
N TYR A 280 -6.33 10.90 16.64
CA TYR A 280 -4.98 11.16 16.11
C TYR A 280 -4.02 9.96 16.22
N GLU A 281 -4.54 8.75 16.04
CA GLU A 281 -3.79 7.48 16.14
C GLU A 281 -3.26 7.14 17.55
N PHE A 282 -3.69 7.87 18.58
CA PHE A 282 -3.34 7.58 19.97
C PHE A 282 -4.36 6.64 20.61
N PHE A 283 -3.89 5.46 20.98
CA PHE A 283 -4.67 4.45 21.66
C PHE A 283 -3.96 4.01 22.94
N GLN A 284 -4.75 3.75 23.98
CA GLN A 284 -4.37 2.86 25.06
C GLN A 284 -5.00 1.49 24.76
N PHE A 285 -4.19 0.44 24.79
CA PHE A 285 -4.65 -0.91 24.48
C PHE A 285 -3.97 -1.94 25.37
N LYS A 286 -4.60 -3.10 25.49
CA LYS A 286 -4.10 -4.24 26.25
C LYS A 286 -4.11 -5.50 25.39
N THR A 287 -3.00 -6.24 25.40
CA THR A 287 -2.92 -7.58 24.79
C THR A 287 -3.46 -8.61 25.78
N LEU A 288 -4.53 -9.30 25.39
CA LEU A 288 -5.22 -10.32 26.19
C LEU A 288 -4.74 -11.75 25.88
N GLY A 289 -4.14 -11.94 24.71
CA GLY A 289 -3.79 -13.26 24.21
C GLY A 289 -2.76 -13.19 23.11
N LYS A 290 -1.99 -14.27 22.95
CA LYS A 290 -1.09 -14.48 21.82
C LYS A 290 -1.21 -15.93 21.36
N THR A 291 -1.15 -16.17 20.06
CA THR A 291 -1.09 -17.53 19.55
C THR A 291 0.24 -18.18 19.93
N SER A 292 0.19 -19.40 20.48
CA SER A 292 1.37 -20.23 20.72
C SER A 292 1.87 -20.90 19.43
N ASN A 293 0.95 -21.16 18.49
CA ASN A 293 1.28 -21.72 17.19
C ASN A 293 0.22 -21.37 16.12
N ILE A 294 0.66 -21.41 14.86
CA ILE A 294 -0.18 -21.37 13.67
C ILE A 294 0.05 -22.69 12.92
N GLY A 295 -1.01 -23.48 12.73
CA GLY A 295 -0.90 -24.78 12.06
C GLY A 295 -0.50 -24.61 10.59
N ARG A 296 0.71 -25.04 10.20
CA ARG A 296 1.25 -24.82 8.85
C ARG A 296 0.33 -25.28 7.70
N GLN A 297 -0.34 -26.42 7.87
CA GLN A 297 -1.25 -26.96 6.84
C GLN A 297 -2.70 -26.56 7.04
N SER A 298 -3.15 -26.45 8.30
CA SER A 298 -4.57 -26.22 8.62
C SER A 298 -4.93 -24.75 8.75
N GLY A 299 -3.93 -23.87 8.91
CA GLY A 299 -4.12 -22.46 9.25
C GLY A 299 -4.65 -22.24 10.67
N LYS A 300 -4.85 -23.30 11.47
CA LYS A 300 -5.51 -23.21 12.77
C LYS A 300 -4.67 -22.42 13.76
N LEU A 301 -5.29 -21.44 14.43
CA LEU A 301 -4.68 -20.61 15.45
C LEU A 301 -4.82 -21.29 16.82
N GLY A 302 -3.70 -21.65 17.44
CA GLY A 302 -3.65 -22.11 18.82
C GLY A 302 -3.44 -20.93 19.75
N TRP A 303 -4.50 -20.50 20.45
CA TRP A 303 -4.41 -19.38 21.39
C TRP A 303 -3.86 -19.83 22.75
N SER A 304 -2.83 -19.13 23.22
CA SER A 304 -2.41 -19.20 24.62
C SER A 304 -2.98 -17.99 25.37
N GLY A 305 -3.50 -18.22 26.58
CA GLY A 305 -3.85 -17.13 27.48
C GLY A 305 -2.56 -16.42 27.91
N VAL A 306 -2.54 -15.09 27.85
CA VAL A 306 -1.54 -14.34 28.59
C VAL A 306 -2.02 -14.40 30.04
N GLY A 307 -1.27 -15.12 30.90
CA GLY A 307 -1.57 -15.17 32.32
C GLY A 307 -1.75 -13.76 32.87
N VAL A 308 -2.86 -13.54 33.57
CA VAL A 308 -3.20 -12.29 34.24
C VAL A 308 -2.15 -11.95 35.28
#